data_AF-A0A345Q668-F1
#
_entry.id   AF-A0A345Q668-F1
#
_cell.length_a   1.000
_cell.length_b   1.000
_cell.length_c   1.000
_cell.angle_alpha   90.00
_cell.angle_beta   90.00
_cell.angle_gamma   90.00
#
_symmetry.space_group_name_H-M   'P 1'
#
loop_
_entity.id
_entity.type
_entity.pdbx_description
1 polymer ?
#
loop_
_entity_poly.entity_id
_entity_poly.type
_entity_poly.pdbx_seq_one_letter_code
_entity_poly.pdbx_strand_id
1 'polypeptide(L)'
;MKVFAISLATAVNAQSGFQCNEHGAIVTIADGTVYYLGKNCDAAQKGGGTGKWWLAASALVVDIGGQPVRLPFEIDCDLPACWLDS
;
A
#
# COMPACT_ATOMS: atom_id res chain seq x y z
N MET A 1 7.34 -33.74 -35.90
CA MET A 1 6.18 -32.92 -35.48
C MET A 1 6.57 -32.24 -34.16
N LYS A 2 6.89 -30.94 -34.18
CA LYS A 2 7.34 -30.18 -33.00
C LYS A 2 6.10 -29.66 -32.27
N VAL A 3 5.83 -30.19 -31.07
CA VAL A 3 4.74 -29.73 -30.21
C VAL A 3 5.23 -28.47 -29.48
N PHE A 4 4.64 -27.32 -29.82
CA PHE A 4 4.84 -26.08 -29.08
C PHE A 4 3.92 -26.09 -27.87
N ALA A 5 4.49 -26.26 -26.68
CA ALA A 5 3.77 -26.04 -25.43
C ALA A 5 3.59 -24.53 -25.22
N ILE A 6 2.36 -24.05 -25.32
CA ILE A 6 1.99 -22.68 -24.98
C ILE A 6 1.80 -22.66 -23.46
N SER A 7 2.80 -22.19 -22.73
CA SER A 7 2.66 -21.91 -21.30
C SER A 7 1.69 -20.74 -21.13
N LEU A 8 0.47 -21.03 -20.67
CA LEU A 8 -0.45 -20.00 -20.17
C LEU A 8 0.19 -19.36 -18.94
N ALA A 9 0.76 -18.17 -19.11
CA ALA A 9 1.10 -17.31 -17.98
C ALA A 9 -0.22 -16.84 -17.37
N THR A 10 -0.65 -17.46 -16.26
CA THR A 10 -1.69 -16.88 -15.42
C THR A 10 -1.15 -15.59 -14.85
N ALA A 11 -1.55 -14.47 -15.44
CA ALA A 11 -1.38 -13.16 -14.82
C ALA A 11 -2.12 -13.21 -13.48
N VAL A 12 -1.37 -13.36 -12.39
CA VAL A 12 -1.87 -13.11 -11.04
C VAL A 12 -2.37 -11.66 -11.07
N ASN A 13 -3.68 -11.49 -11.02
CA ASN A 13 -4.28 -10.21 -10.68
C ASN A 13 -3.90 -9.96 -9.22
N ALA A 14 -2.82 -9.22 -9.00
CA ALA A 14 -2.50 -8.70 -7.68
C ALA A 14 -3.60 -7.68 -7.34
N GLN A 15 -4.62 -8.17 -6.65
CA GLN A 15 -5.72 -7.35 -6.20
C GLN A 15 -5.19 -6.45 -5.07
N SER A 16 -5.33 -5.13 -5.25
CA SER A 16 -5.04 -4.20 -4.17
C SER A 16 -5.96 -4.49 -2.99
N GLY A 17 -5.40 -4.55 -1.78
CA GLY A 17 -6.14 -4.89 -0.58
C GLY A 17 -5.46 -4.37 0.68
N PHE A 18 -6.22 -4.25 1.76
CA PHE A 18 -5.70 -3.86 3.06
C PHE A 18 -6.18 -4.80 4.15
N GLN A 19 -5.39 -4.92 5.21
CA GLN A 19 -5.70 -5.69 6.42
C GLN A 19 -5.44 -4.81 7.64
N CYS A 20 -6.47 -4.55 8.44
CA CYS A 20 -6.32 -3.82 9.70
C CYS A 20 -5.95 -4.78 10.83
N ASN A 21 -5.16 -4.30 11.80
CA ASN A 21 -4.93 -4.97 13.08
C ASN A 21 -4.84 -3.94 14.21
N GLU A 22 -4.55 -4.39 15.43
CA GLU A 22 -4.47 -3.51 16.60
C GLU A 22 -3.36 -2.44 16.51
N HIS A 23 -2.37 -2.61 15.63
CA HIS A 23 -1.23 -1.71 15.47
C HIS A 23 -1.39 -0.75 14.29
N GLY A 24 -2.26 -1.04 13.32
CA GLY A 24 -2.16 -0.39 12.03
C GLY A 24 -2.97 -1.01 10.90
N ALA A 25 -2.55 -0.71 9.69
CA ALA A 25 -2.99 -1.36 8.46
C ALA A 25 -1.79 -1.89 7.66
N ILE A 26 -1.97 -3.05 7.04
CA ILE A 26 -1.08 -3.59 6.02
C ILE A 26 -1.76 -3.36 4.68
N VAL A 27 -1.09 -2.68 3.77
CA VAL A 27 -1.62 -2.27 2.48
C VAL A 27 -0.80 -2.92 1.39
N THR A 28 -1.43 -3.75 0.57
CA THR A 28 -0.82 -4.34 -0.62
C THR A 28 -1.43 -3.71 -1.86
N ILE A 29 -0.62 -3.13 -2.73
CA ILE A 29 -1.08 -2.51 -3.98
C ILE A 29 -0.83 -3.43 -5.17
N ALA A 30 -1.34 -3.05 -6.35
CA ALA A 30 -1.40 -3.93 -7.52
C ALA A 30 -0.04 -4.37 -8.08
N ASP A 31 1.05 -3.67 -7.77
CA ASP A 31 2.40 -4.09 -8.14
C ASP A 31 3.03 -5.08 -7.14
N GLY A 32 2.31 -5.44 -6.08
CA GLY A 32 2.78 -6.30 -5.00
C GLY A 32 3.53 -5.57 -3.89
N THR A 33 3.71 -4.26 -3.98
CA THR A 33 4.30 -3.45 -2.91
C THR A 33 3.43 -3.50 -1.67
N VAL A 34 4.07 -3.70 -0.52
CA VAL A 34 3.41 -3.75 0.79
C VAL A 34 3.88 -2.59 1.65
N TYR A 35 2.93 -1.79 2.13
CA TYR A 35 3.12 -0.74 3.11
C TYR A 35 2.53 -1.15 4.46
N TYR A 36 3.24 -0.84 5.54
CA TYR A 36 2.79 -0.96 6.92
C TYR A 36 2.49 0.44 7.43
N LEU A 37 1.25 0.71 7.83
CA LEU A 37 0.78 2.00 8.31
C LEU A 37 0.48 1.89 9.80
N GLY A 38 1.28 2.54 10.63
CA GLY A 38 1.10 2.54 12.07
C GLY A 38 0.15 3.63 12.55
N LYS A 39 -0.40 3.45 13.76
CA LYS A 39 -1.28 4.42 14.41
C LYS A 39 -0.60 5.75 14.76
N ASN A 40 0.73 5.87 14.68
CA ASN A 40 1.41 7.14 14.99
C ASN A 40 1.78 7.93 13.74
N CYS A 41 1.02 7.74 12.65
CA CYS A 41 1.32 8.30 11.32
C CYS A 41 2.65 7.81 10.73
N ASP A 42 3.21 6.72 11.27
CA ASP A 42 4.43 6.09 10.79
C ASP A 42 4.14 5.12 9.65
N ALA A 43 5.03 5.05 8.67
CA ALA A 43 4.95 4.11 7.58
C ALA A 43 6.24 3.34 7.40
N ALA A 44 6.15 2.11 6.93
CA ALA A 44 7.29 1.31 6.47
C ALA A 44 6.93 0.56 5.19
N GLN A 45 7.92 0.24 4.37
CA GLN A 45 7.74 -0.57 3.17
C GLN A 45 8.41 -1.93 3.35
N LYS A 46 7.73 -3.00 2.92
CA LYS A 46 8.31 -4.34 2.92
C LYS A 46 9.50 -4.36 1.97
N GLY A 47 10.67 -4.76 2.48
CA GLY A 47 11.93 -4.69 1.74
C GLY A 47 12.83 -3.51 2.14
N GLY A 48 12.33 -2.58 2.95
CA GLY A 48 13.13 -1.54 3.59
C GLY A 48 12.55 -0.14 3.47
N GLY A 49 13.04 0.78 4.31
CA GLY A 49 12.60 2.17 4.35
C GLY A 49 11.52 2.43 5.40
N THR A 50 11.56 3.64 5.97
CA THR A 50 10.58 4.16 6.92
C THR A 50 10.15 5.56 6.47
N GLY A 51 9.01 6.00 6.98
CA GLY A 51 8.48 7.31 6.67
C GLY A 51 7.13 7.56 7.33
N LYS A 52 6.22 8.21 6.61
CA LYS A 52 4.93 8.65 7.16
C LYS A 52 3.78 8.40 6.21
N TRP A 53 2.57 8.40 6.75
CA TRP A 53 1.34 8.42 5.97
C TRP A 53 0.40 9.54 6.41
N TRP A 54 -0.45 9.99 5.50
CA TRP A 54 -1.48 10.98 5.77
C TRP A 54 -2.60 10.94 4.73
N LEU A 55 -3.74 11.53 5.07
CA LEU A 55 -4.86 11.78 4.17
C LEU A 55 -4.68 13.17 3.53
N ALA A 56 -4.77 13.22 2.20
CA ALA A 56 -4.73 14.46 1.42
C ALA A 56 -5.77 14.40 0.30
N ALA A 57 -6.72 15.34 0.33
CA ALA A 57 -7.75 15.53 -0.70
C ALA A 57 -8.28 14.21 -1.31
N SER A 58 -8.97 13.41 -0.49
CA SER A 58 -9.57 12.13 -0.88
C SER A 58 -8.59 11.04 -1.34
N ALA A 59 -7.31 11.15 -0.96
CA ALA A 59 -6.31 10.12 -1.21
C ALA A 59 -5.51 9.84 0.07
N LEU A 60 -5.13 8.58 0.23
CA LEU A 60 -4.09 8.20 1.18
C LEU A 60 -2.72 8.44 0.54
N VAL A 61 -1.81 9.06 1.26
CA VAL A 61 -0.43 9.28 0.83
C VAL A 61 0.50 8.53 1.77
N VAL A 62 1.45 7.82 1.20
CA VAL A 62 2.55 7.16 1.92
C VAL A 62 3.86 7.70 1.39
N ASP A 63 4.67 8.30 2.24
CA ASP A 63 6.00 8.81 1.90
C ASP A 63 7.06 7.95 2.59
N ILE A 64 7.88 7.28 1.77
CA ILE A 64 9.04 6.50 2.20
C ILE A 64 10.29 7.20 1.67
N GLY A 65 11.11 7.75 2.56
CA GLY A 65 12.38 8.39 2.18
C GLY A 65 12.25 9.66 1.33
N GLY A 66 11.16 10.43 1.43
CA GLY A 66 10.93 11.66 0.67
C GLY A 66 10.36 11.42 -0.72
N GLN A 67 9.68 10.29 -0.92
CA GLN A 67 9.05 9.86 -2.18
C GLN A 67 7.57 9.54 -1.90
N PRO A 68 6.68 10.55 -1.98
CA PRO A 68 5.25 10.35 -1.68
C PRO A 68 4.56 9.56 -2.79
N VAL A 69 3.85 8.50 -2.40
CA VAL A 69 3.00 7.67 -3.25
C VAL A 69 1.55 7.91 -2.87
N ARG A 70 0.71 8.29 -3.85
CA ARG A 70 -0.74 8.48 -3.66
C ARG A 70 -1.47 7.18 -3.97
N LEU A 71 -2.26 6.71 -3.02
CA LEU A 71 -3.05 5.48 -3.11
C LEU A 71 -4.53 5.87 -3.30
N PRO A 72 -5.18 5.43 -4.39
CA PRO A 72 -6.50 5.92 -4.81
C PRO A 72 -7.67 5.24 -4.10
N PHE A 73 -7.50 4.81 -2.85
CA PHE A 73 -8.53 4.15 -2.06
C PHE A 73 -8.56 4.68 -0.64
N GLU A 74 -9.74 4.62 -0.04
CA GLU A 74 -9.92 4.85 1.39
C GLU A 74 -9.62 3.56 2.14
N ILE A 75 -8.93 3.69 3.27
CA ILE A 75 -8.73 2.59 4.21
C ILE A 75 -9.75 2.76 5.32
N ASP A 76 -10.72 1.86 5.38
CA ASP A 76 -11.66 1.76 6.49
C ASP A 76 -11.00 0.98 7.64
N CYS A 77 -10.04 1.63 8.31
CA CYS A 77 -9.43 1.16 9.55
C CYS A 77 -9.62 2.25 10.61
N ASP A 78 -9.74 1.85 11.87
CA ASP A 78 -9.80 2.74 13.03
C ASP A 78 -8.39 3.31 13.37
N LEU A 79 -7.78 3.95 12.37
CA LEU A 79 -6.50 4.64 12.47
C LEU A 79 -6.76 6.12 12.76
N PRO A 80 -5.95 6.75 13.64
CA PRO A 80 -6.06 8.19 13.84
C PRO A 80 -5.78 8.91 12.53
N ALA A 81 -6.63 9.89 12.21
CA ALA A 81 -6.53 10.61 10.96
C ALA A 81 -5.31 11.54 10.97
N CYS A 82 -4.30 11.18 10.18
CA CYS A 82 -3.11 11.98 9.96
C CYS A 82 -3.39 12.92 8.78
N TRP A 83 -3.56 14.21 9.02
CA TRP A 83 -3.80 15.20 7.96
C TRP A 83 -2.54 16.00 7.68
N LEU A 84 -2.34 16.36 6.42
CA LEU A 84 -1.35 17.35 6.05
C LEU A 84 -2.09 18.68 5.85
N ASP A 85 -1.70 19.70 6.62
CA ASP A 85 -2.22 21.06 6.44
C ASP A 85 -1.93 21.49 4.99
N SER A 86 -2.99 21.72 4.21
CA SER A 86 -2.94 22.04 2.77
C SER A 86 -2.48 23.46 2.50
#